data_AF-A0A167E882-F1
#
_entry.id   AF-A0A167E882-F1
#
_cell.length_a   1.000
_cell.length_b   1.000
_cell.length_c   1.000
_cell.angle_alpha   90.00
_cell.angle_beta   90.00
_cell.angle_gamma   90.00
#
_symmetry.space_group_name_H-M   'P 1'
#
loop_
_entity.id
_entity.type
_entity.pdbx_description
1 polymer ?
#
loop_
_entity_poly.entity_id
_entity_poly.type
_entity_poly.pdbx_seq_one_letter_code
_entity_poly.pdbx_strand_id
1 'polypeptide(L)'
;MTLRGHTNMVVSLAASPDNGYSLVSGAHDGTCRVWDLRSARAGTADEGGGTVSQPVYTIGREWLKGKKLPPAGDGVKVLSVAWDKTWGIVSGGEDKKVQINRGQALLAE
;
A
#
# COMPACT_ATOMS: atom_id res chain seq x y z
N MET A 1 9.62 -9.73 11.69
CA MET A 1 8.90 -8.45 11.70
C MET A 1 7.59 -8.63 10.97
N THR A 2 6.50 -8.04 11.46
CA THR A 2 5.14 -8.18 10.91
C THR A 2 4.62 -6.80 10.49
N LEU A 3 4.10 -6.68 9.27
CA LEU A 3 3.51 -5.46 8.76
C LEU A 3 2.00 -5.49 9.02
N ARG A 4 1.50 -4.62 9.91
CA ARG A 4 0.09 -4.61 10.34
C ARG A 4 -0.62 -3.39 9.78
N GLY A 5 -1.81 -3.61 9.22
CA GLY A 5 -2.73 -2.52 8.91
C GLY A 5 -3.79 -2.82 7.86
N HIS A 6 -3.51 -3.67 6.88
CA HIS A 6 -4.54 -4.07 5.90
C HIS A 6 -5.73 -4.75 6.60
N THR A 7 -6.94 -4.49 6.10
CA THR A 7 -8.19 -5.02 6.68
C THR A 7 -8.75 -6.19 5.88
N ASN A 8 -8.07 -6.56 4.79
CA ASN A 8 -8.43 -7.69 3.94
C ASN A 8 -7.15 -8.33 3.36
N MET A 9 -7.32 -9.38 2.55
CA MET A 9 -6.23 -10.17 1.97
C MET A 9 -5.21 -9.29 1.24
N VAL A 10 -3.93 -9.46 1.60
CA VAL A 10 -2.80 -8.89 0.85
C VAL A 10 -2.46 -9.87 -0.25
N VAL A 11 -2.56 -9.43 -1.51
CA VAL A 11 -2.44 -10.31 -2.69
C VAL A 11 -1.28 -9.93 -3.59
N SER A 12 -0.68 -8.77 -3.38
CA SER A 12 0.42 -8.28 -4.22
C SER A 12 1.42 -7.46 -3.39
N LEU A 13 2.70 -7.56 -3.73
CA LEU A 13 3.81 -6.86 -3.10
C LEU A 13 4.78 -6.38 -4.18
N ALA A 14 5.39 -5.21 -3.99
CA ALA A 14 6.49 -4.72 -4.80
C ALA A 14 7.52 -3.99 -3.94
N ALA A 15 8.80 -4.25 -4.16
CA ALA A 15 9.88 -3.54 -3.50
C ALA A 15 10.05 -2.14 -4.12
N SER A 16 10.54 -1.18 -3.33
CA SER A 16 10.95 0.11 -3.85
C SER A 16 12.13 -0.06 -4.82
N PRO A 17 12.13 0.62 -5.97
CA PRO A 17 13.26 0.61 -6.89
C PRO A 17 14.45 1.46 -6.40
N ASP A 18 14.23 2.33 -5.41
CA ASP A 18 15.22 3.31 -4.97
C ASP A 18 15.99 2.89 -3.71
N ASN A 19 15.41 2.02 -2.88
CA ASN A 19 16.05 1.60 -1.63
C ASN A 19 15.66 0.18 -1.19
N GLY A 20 16.44 -0.41 -0.29
CA GLY A 20 16.24 -1.78 0.21
C GLY A 20 15.39 -1.90 1.47
N TYR A 21 14.74 -0.82 1.92
CA TYR A 21 13.96 -0.79 3.17
C TYR A 21 12.50 -0.36 2.97
N SER A 22 12.10 -0.02 1.75
CA SER A 22 10.73 0.37 1.42
C SER A 22 10.07 -0.66 0.51
N LEU A 23 8.80 -0.91 0.74
CA LEU A 23 7.96 -1.76 -0.10
C LEU A 23 6.53 -1.25 -0.13
N VAL A 24 5.79 -1.66 -1.15
CA VAL A 24 4.35 -1.42 -1.28
C VAL A 24 3.61 -2.75 -1.31
N SER A 25 2.44 -2.79 -0.67
CA SER A 25 1.52 -3.92 -0.71
C SER A 25 0.18 -3.50 -1.29
N GLY A 26 -0.43 -4.34 -2.11
CA GLY A 26 -1.79 -4.19 -2.63
C GLY A 26 -2.72 -5.23 -2.02
N ALA A 27 -3.91 -4.79 -1.60
CA ALA A 27 -4.87 -5.66 -0.92
C ALA A 27 -6.31 -5.53 -1.43
N HIS A 28 -7.10 -6.55 -1.10
CA HIS A 28 -8.54 -6.59 -1.33
C HIS A 28 -9.32 -5.59 -0.47
N ASP A 29 -8.68 -4.84 0.44
CA ASP A 29 -9.34 -3.73 1.15
C ASP A 29 -9.46 -2.47 0.29
N GLY A 30 -8.97 -2.53 -0.95
CA GLY A 30 -9.00 -1.44 -1.93
C GLY A 30 -7.89 -0.42 -1.74
N THR A 31 -6.87 -0.74 -0.92
CA THR A 31 -5.73 0.14 -0.67
C THR A 31 -4.42 -0.48 -1.12
N CYS A 32 -3.50 0.39 -1.54
CA CYS A 32 -2.08 0.07 -1.50
C CYS A 32 -1.45 0.73 -0.27
N ARG A 33 -0.53 0.06 0.42
CA ARG A 33 0.15 0.61 1.59
C ARG A 33 1.65 0.60 1.39
N VAL A 34 2.29 1.71 1.72
CA VAL A 34 3.74 1.86 1.68
C VAL A 34 4.28 1.63 3.08
N TRP A 35 5.36 0.87 3.17
CA TRP A 35 6.02 0.49 4.41
C TRP A 35 7.47 0.95 4.39
N ASP A 36 7.96 1.38 5.55
CA ASP A 36 9.38 1.56 5.82
C ASP A 36 9.78 0.56 6.90
N LEU A 37 10.64 -0.40 6.54
CA LEU A 37 11.10 -1.48 7.42
C LEU A 37 11.94 -0.98 8.60
N ARG A 38 12.42 0.27 8.55
CA ARG A 38 13.14 0.90 9.66
C ARG A 38 12.18 1.45 10.71
N SER A 39 10.94 1.73 10.32
CA SER A 39 9.90 2.27 11.19
C SER A 39 9.17 1.15 11.94
N ALA A 40 9.91 0.47 12.81
CA ALA A 40 9.42 -0.69 13.55
C ALA A 40 9.31 -0.42 15.05
N ARG A 41 8.33 -1.05 15.70
CA ARG A 41 8.12 -1.02 17.16
C ARG A 41 7.93 -2.41 17.74
N ALA A 42 7.97 -2.53 19.06
CA ALA A 42 7.50 -3.73 19.74
C ALA A 42 6.01 -3.95 19.47
N GLY A 43 5.65 -5.16 19.06
CA GLY A 43 4.28 -5.59 18.84
C GLY A 43 3.57 -5.89 20.15
N THR A 44 2.27 -5.60 20.22
CA THR A 44 1.44 -6.03 21.34
C THR A 44 1.11 -7.52 21.23
N ALA A 45 0.55 -8.11 22.29
CA ALA A 45 0.13 -9.51 22.29
C ALA A 45 -0.88 -9.81 21.16
N ASP A 46 -1.86 -8.92 20.95
CA ASP A 46 -2.89 -9.06 19.90
C ASP A 46 -2.31 -8.93 18.48
N GLU A 47 -1.12 -8.35 18.36
CA GLU A 47 -0.39 -8.24 17.10
C GLU A 47 0.49 -9.46 16.80
N GLY A 48 0.51 -10.45 17.71
CA GLY A 48 1.35 -11.65 17.63
C GLY A 48 2.75 -11.46 18.24
N GLY A 49 2.97 -10.36 18.97
CA GLY A 49 4.26 -10.03 19.57
C GLY A 49 5.37 -9.72 18.55
N GLY A 50 6.62 -9.72 19.02
CA GLY A 50 7.79 -9.47 18.19
C GLY A 50 7.90 -8.02 17.71
N THR A 51 8.39 -7.82 16.49
CA THR A 51 8.57 -6.50 15.88
C THR A 51 7.44 -6.23 14.87
N VAL A 52 6.74 -5.10 15.01
CA VAL A 52 5.62 -4.69 14.16
C VAL A 52 5.90 -3.36 13.47
N SER A 53 5.50 -3.24 12.20
CA SER A 53 5.48 -1.98 11.43
C SER A 53 4.06 -1.58 11.11
N GLN A 54 3.84 -0.26 11.10
CA GLN A 54 2.65 0.35 10.53
C GLN A 54 2.98 0.96 9.15
N PRO A 55 1.97 1.16 8.27
CA PRO A 55 2.22 1.78 6.99
C PRO A 55 2.59 3.26 7.17
N VAL A 56 3.60 3.73 6.45
CA VAL A 56 3.98 5.14 6.43
C VAL A 56 3.07 5.97 5.52
N TYR A 57 2.43 5.31 4.55
CA TYR A 57 1.48 5.93 3.65
C TYR A 57 0.42 4.93 3.19
N THR A 58 -0.81 5.41 2.99
CA THR A 58 -1.93 4.60 2.46
C THR A 58 -2.50 5.28 1.22
N ILE A 59 -2.51 4.54 0.13
CA ILE A 59 -3.03 4.94 -1.17
C ILE A 59 -4.41 4.30 -1.33
N GLY A 60 -5.45 5.12 -1.37
CA GLY A 60 -6.80 4.67 -1.72
C GLY A 60 -7.05 4.68 -3.23
N ARG A 61 -8.25 4.28 -3.64
CA ARG A 61 -8.73 4.48 -5.00
C ARG A 61 -9.13 5.95 -5.21
N GLU A 62 -8.31 6.72 -5.90
CA GLU A 62 -8.46 8.18 -6.04
C GLU A 62 -9.77 8.59 -6.70
N TRP A 63 -10.28 7.78 -7.64
CA TRP A 63 -11.55 8.05 -8.32
C TRP A 63 -12.76 8.07 -7.37
N LEU A 64 -12.63 7.52 -6.16
CA LEU A 64 -13.64 7.63 -5.11
C LEU A 64 -13.75 9.04 -4.51
N LYS A 65 -12.78 9.93 -4.76
CA LYS A 65 -12.78 11.34 -4.29
C LYS A 65 -13.08 11.47 -2.80
N GLY A 66 -12.46 10.62 -1.97
CA GLY A 66 -12.65 10.62 -0.51
C GLY A 66 -13.94 9.97 0.00
N LYS A 67 -14.75 9.36 -0.88
CA LYS A 67 -15.87 8.52 -0.44
C LYS A 67 -15.36 7.32 0.37
N LYS A 68 -16.18 6.89 1.33
CA LYS A 68 -15.90 5.72 2.16
C LYS A 68 -15.66 4.49 1.27
N LEU A 69 -14.62 3.72 1.60
CA LEU A 69 -14.36 2.46 0.92
C LEU A 69 -15.55 1.50 1.10
N PRO A 70 -15.96 0.78 0.04
CA PRO A 70 -16.98 -0.25 0.13
C PRO A 70 -16.62 -1.32 1.19
N PRO A 71 -17.62 -1.89 1.87
CA PRO A 71 -17.40 -3.03 2.76
C PRO A 71 -16.62 -4.14 2.07
N ALA A 72 -15.65 -4.73 2.77
CA ALA A 72 -14.76 -5.77 2.24
C ALA A 72 -14.03 -5.41 0.93
N GLY A 73 -13.97 -4.12 0.56
CA GLY A 73 -13.36 -3.64 -0.68
C GLY A 73 -14.13 -3.98 -1.95
N ASP A 74 -15.44 -4.23 -1.86
CA ASP A 74 -16.26 -4.59 -3.03
C ASP A 74 -16.17 -3.56 -4.16
N GLY A 75 -15.86 -4.02 -5.37
CA GLY A 75 -15.67 -3.15 -6.55
C GLY A 75 -14.41 -2.29 -6.53
N VAL A 76 -13.54 -2.41 -5.51
CA VAL A 76 -12.31 -1.59 -5.39
C VAL A 76 -11.06 -2.40 -5.09
N LYS A 77 -11.15 -3.73 -4.95
CA LYS A 77 -10.04 -4.62 -4.60
C LYS A 77 -8.80 -4.32 -5.45
N VAL A 78 -7.62 -4.22 -4.83
CA VAL A 78 -6.34 -4.18 -5.54
C VAL A 78 -5.91 -5.62 -5.79
N LEU A 79 -5.63 -5.95 -7.04
CA LEU A 79 -5.21 -7.28 -7.46
C LEU A 79 -3.71 -7.35 -7.79
N SER A 80 -3.14 -6.24 -8.23
CA SER A 80 -1.72 -6.14 -8.57
C SER A 80 -1.18 -4.76 -8.27
N VAL A 81 0.06 -4.72 -7.78
CA VAL A 81 0.83 -3.49 -7.59
C VAL A 81 2.24 -3.66 -8.15
N ALA A 82 2.76 -2.63 -8.78
CA ALA A 82 4.15 -2.49 -9.17
C ALA A 82 4.69 -1.16 -8.63
N TRP A 83 5.96 -1.12 -8.26
CA TRP A 83 6.65 0.12 -7.91
C TRP A 83 7.83 0.29 -8.86
N ASP A 84 7.68 1.25 -9.77
CA ASP A 84 8.66 1.52 -10.80
C ASP A 84 9.28 2.91 -10.61
N LYS A 85 10.55 3.05 -10.99
CA LYS A 85 11.30 4.30 -10.83
C LYS A 85 10.77 5.43 -11.72
N THR A 86 10.27 5.08 -12.90
CA THR A 86 9.76 6.03 -13.91
C THR A 86 8.31 6.38 -13.63
N TRP A 87 7.49 5.37 -13.33
CA TRP A 87 6.04 5.53 -13.25
C TRP A 87 5.53 5.81 -11.83
N GLY A 88 6.33 5.53 -10.80
CA GLY A 88 5.90 5.51 -9.42
C GLY A 88 5.18 4.22 -9.06
N ILE A 89 4.22 4.29 -8.14
CA ILE A 89 3.41 3.13 -7.75
C ILE A 89 2.25 3.00 -8.72
N VAL A 90 2.15 1.84 -9.37
CA VAL A 90 1.08 1.51 -10.32
C VAL A 90 0.27 0.36 -9.74
N SER A 91 -1.06 0.51 -9.69
CA SER A 91 -1.95 -0.52 -9.16
C SER A 91 -3.14 -0.78 -10.08
N GLY A 92 -3.50 -2.05 -10.20
CA GLY A 92 -4.67 -2.50 -10.97
C GLY A 92 -5.62 -3.32 -10.10
N GLY A 93 -6.91 -3.37 -10.46
CA GLY A 93 -7.86 -4.16 -9.70
C GLY A 93 -9.26 -4.28 -10.26
N GLU A 94 -10.18 -4.66 -9.39
CA GLU A 94 -11.58 -4.98 -9.70
C GLU A 94 -12.38 -3.79 -10.25
N ASP A 95 -11.93 -2.57 -9.96
CA ASP A 95 -12.52 -1.32 -10.45
C ASP A 95 -12.26 -1.06 -11.95
N LYS A 96 -11.60 -2.00 -12.64
CA LYS A 96 -11.27 -1.97 -14.08
C LYS A 96 -10.38 -0.78 -14.46
N LYS A 97 -9.58 -0.30 -13.51
CA LYS A 97 -8.69 0.85 -13.69
C LYS A 97 -7.26 0.47 -13.35
N VAL A 98 -6.34 1.16 -14.01
CA VAL A 98 -4.95 1.26 -13.59
C VAL A 98 -4.75 2.64 -12.99
N GLN A 99 -4.36 2.68 -11.72
CA GLN A 99 -4.07 3.92 -11.00
C GLN A 99 -2.56 4.08 -10.89
N ILE A 100 -2.07 5.28 -11.20
CA ILE A 100 -0.66 5.66 -11.10
C ILE A 100 -0.54 6.72 -10.00
N ASN A 101 0.27 6.42 -8.99
CA ASN A 101 0.56 7.30 -7.86
C ASN A 101 2.03 7.72 -7.90
N ARG A 102 2.26 9.01 -8.14
CA ARG A 102 3.59 9.64 -8.15
C ARG A 102 3.69 10.64 -7.01
N GLY A 103 4.85 10.67 -6.33
CA GLY A 103 5.19 11.77 -5.44
C GLY A 103 5.62 12.98 -6.26
N GLN A 104 4.84 14.04 -6.26
CA GLN A 104 5.11 15.27 -7.06
C GLN A 104 5.99 16.30 -6.32
N ALA A 105 6.79 15.90 -5.33
CA ALA A 105 7.51 16.84 -4.45
C ALA A 105 9.04 16.60 -4.34
N LEU A 106 9.69 16.09 -5.38
CA LEU A 106 11.17 16.04 -5.45
C LEU A 106 11.76 16.41 -6.82
N LEU A 107 10.94 16.75 -7.81
CA LEU A 107 11.39 17.35 -9.07
C LEU A 107 11.05 18.84 -9.01
N ALA A 108 11.78 19.57 -8.16
CA ALA A 108 11.90 21.01 -8.31
C ALA A 108 13.06 21.27 -9.29
N GLU A 109 12.69 21.88 -10.42
CA GLU A 109 13.51 22.50 -11.48
C GLU A 109 14.55 21.63 -12.21
#